data_AF-A0A959C9E9-F1
#
_entry.id   AF-A0A959C9E9-F1
#
_cell.length_a   1.000
_cell.length_b   1.000
_cell.length_c   1.000
_cell.angle_alpha   90.00
_cell.angle_beta   90.00
_cell.angle_gamma   90.00
#
_symmetry.space_group_name_H-M   'P 1'
#
loop_
_entity.id
_entity.type
_entity.pdbx_description
1 polymer ?
#
loop_
_entity_poly.entity_id
_entity_poly.type
_entity_poly.pdbx_seq_one_letter_code
_entity_poly.pdbx_strand_id
1 'polypeptide(L)'
;MNLLRLPRLGLSAILLLLFAATVQAQSSAPRQTALRFLQDNPSKFGLVAADVADVKVTDEYLSKHNGVTHVWVQQQYNGIPVFNGLFGLHVTADGQVKHLSHRFVRDIASKVNTALPSLTASKAVEMAFANLGFTGFQAPSVRQKIDEKNWVFEGGAVSRADIPVSASYAVQQDGSVRLAWSMVIEQATSSDVWNMRVDAQTGLILDKINQTVYCKAGHAHAAGDHCNDLVQENTAQQASGTVVQADATYNVFA
;
A
#
# COMPACT_ATOMS: atom_id res chain seq x y z
N MET A 1 63.82 21.48 37.00
CA MET A 1 63.01 21.30 35.78
C MET A 1 62.09 20.11 35.98
N ASN A 2 60.87 20.34 36.50
CA ASN A 2 59.87 19.29 36.70
C ASN A 2 58.73 19.50 35.71
N LEU A 3 58.67 18.65 34.69
CA LEU A 3 57.62 18.63 33.68
C LEU A 3 56.34 18.06 34.30
N LEU A 4 55.28 18.87 34.33
CA LEU A 4 53.92 18.43 34.67
C LEU A 4 53.48 17.35 33.67
N ARG A 5 53.39 16.10 34.16
CA ARG A 5 52.74 14.99 33.44
C ARG A 5 51.23 15.14 33.58
N LEU A 6 50.56 15.61 32.53
CA LEU A 6 49.11 15.46 32.41
C LEU A 6 48.77 13.96 32.31
N PRO A 7 47.77 13.47 33.06
CA PRO A 7 47.40 12.06 33.03
C PRO A 7 46.75 11.72 31.69
N ARG A 8 47.37 10.80 30.94
CA ARG A 8 46.90 10.28 29.64
C ARG A 8 45.52 9.58 29.70
N LEU A 9 44.95 9.37 30.89
CA LEU A 9 43.63 8.74 31.06
C LEU A 9 42.44 9.67 30.82
N GLY A 10 42.62 11.00 30.76
CA GLY A 10 41.51 11.94 30.54
C GLY A 10 41.02 12.02 29.09
N LEU A 11 41.87 11.70 28.11
CA LEU A 11 41.54 11.88 26.69
C LEU A 11 40.67 10.74 26.11
N SER A 12 40.83 9.51 26.59
CA SER A 12 40.06 8.36 26.08
C SER A 12 38.60 8.37 26.54
N ALA A 13 38.29 8.95 27.70
CA ALA A 13 36.90 9.04 28.20
C ALA A 13 36.08 10.09 27.43
N ILE A 14 36.70 11.16 26.95
CA ILE A 14 36.02 12.21 26.18
C ILE A 14 35.73 11.75 24.74
N LEU A 15 36.60 10.91 24.16
CA LEU A 15 36.39 10.38 22.80
C LEU A 15 35.27 9.31 22.75
N LEU A 16 35.03 8.57 23.85
CA LEU A 16 33.92 7.61 23.95
C LEU A 16 32.56 8.27 24.27
N LEU A 17 32.55 9.47 24.87
CA LEU A 17 31.32 10.23 25.13
C LEU A 17 30.81 10.98 23.87
N LEU A 18 31.65 11.21 22.87
CA LEU A 18 31.29 11.87 21.61
C LEU A 18 30.67 10.92 20.57
N PHE A 19 30.74 9.60 20.76
CA PHE A 19 30.16 8.62 19.83
C PHE A 19 28.74 8.15 20.20
N ALA A 20 28.24 8.50 21.39
CA ALA A 20 26.93 8.06 21.86
C ALA A 20 25.77 9.01 21.48
N ALA A 21 26.06 10.18 20.90
CA ALA A 21 25.06 11.17 20.53
C ALA A 21 25.13 11.47 19.04
N THR A 22 24.49 10.63 18.22
CA THR A 22 23.70 11.02 17.03
C THR A 22 23.48 9.80 16.12
N VAL A 23 22.77 8.79 16.62
CA VAL A 23 22.07 7.85 15.75
C VAL A 23 20.58 7.97 16.04
N GLN A 24 20.03 9.16 15.79
CA GLN A 24 18.62 9.25 15.43
C GLN A 24 18.54 8.88 13.96
N ALA A 25 18.05 7.68 13.69
CA ALA A 25 17.70 7.23 12.35
C ALA A 25 16.87 8.33 11.66
N GLN A 26 17.34 8.79 10.50
CA GLN A 26 16.76 9.91 9.78
C GLN A 26 15.38 9.53 9.21
N SER A 27 14.31 9.72 9.98
CA SER A 27 13.03 10.03 9.35
C SER A 27 13.17 11.42 8.72
N SER A 28 12.89 11.55 7.42
CA SER A 28 12.88 12.86 6.76
C SER A 28 11.94 13.82 7.54
N ALA A 29 12.29 15.11 7.61
CA ALA A 29 11.44 16.10 8.26
C ALA A 29 9.99 16.08 7.72
N PRO A 30 9.74 15.94 6.39
CA PRO A 30 8.38 15.80 5.86
C PRO A 30 7.62 14.58 6.39
N ARG A 31 8.25 13.39 6.46
CA ARG A 31 7.61 12.19 7.00
C ARG A 31 7.12 12.41 8.42
N GLN A 32 7.99 12.96 9.28
CA GLN A 32 7.63 13.21 10.68
C GLN A 32 6.51 14.24 10.81
N THR A 33 6.57 15.32 10.02
CA THR A 33 5.53 16.35 9.98
C THR A 33 4.18 15.77 9.56
N ALA A 34 4.16 14.92 8.52
CA ALA A 34 2.95 14.24 8.06
C ALA A 34 2.36 13.31 9.13
N LEU A 35 3.17 12.42 9.72
CA LEU A 35 2.71 11.48 10.74
C LEU A 35 2.19 12.19 11.99
N ARG A 36 2.90 13.22 12.47
CA ARG A 36 2.45 14.04 13.60
C ARG A 36 1.12 14.72 13.30
N PHE A 37 0.98 15.32 12.12
CA PHE A 37 -0.27 15.96 11.72
C PHE A 37 -1.45 14.98 11.73
N LEU A 38 -1.27 13.76 11.23
CA LEU A 38 -2.30 12.71 11.28
C LEU A 38 -2.66 12.32 12.71
N GLN A 39 -1.66 12.12 13.58
CA GLN A 39 -1.83 11.71 14.97
C GLN A 39 -2.48 12.80 15.85
N ASP A 40 -2.16 14.07 15.60
CA ASP A 40 -2.69 15.20 16.37
C ASP A 40 -4.11 15.60 15.94
N ASN A 41 -4.58 15.16 14.76
CA ASN A 41 -5.82 15.63 14.15
C ASN A 41 -6.83 14.54 13.71
N PRO A 42 -6.97 13.38 14.39
CA PRO A 42 -7.86 12.31 13.92
C PRO A 42 -9.33 12.75 13.79
N SER A 43 -9.80 13.59 14.71
CA SER A 43 -11.19 14.09 14.70
C SER A 43 -11.51 14.96 13.48
N LYS A 44 -10.52 15.65 12.89
CA LYS A 44 -10.71 16.41 11.62
C LYS A 44 -11.09 15.50 10.45
N PHE A 45 -10.76 14.22 10.55
CA PHE A 45 -10.97 13.20 9.54
C PHE A 45 -12.12 12.24 9.91
N GLY A 46 -12.88 12.56 10.98
CA GLY A 46 -13.90 11.68 11.52
C GLY A 46 -13.34 10.37 12.10
N LEU A 47 -12.05 10.31 12.39
CA LEU A 47 -11.35 9.17 12.97
C LEU A 47 -11.24 9.31 14.49
N VAL A 48 -11.03 8.19 15.19
CA VAL A 48 -10.61 8.19 16.60
C VAL A 48 -9.10 8.04 16.69
N ALA A 49 -8.51 8.40 17.83
CA ALA A 49 -7.06 8.29 18.05
C ALA A 49 -6.52 6.86 17.79
N ALA A 50 -7.31 5.84 18.11
CA ALA A 50 -6.95 4.44 17.85
C ALA A 50 -6.82 4.10 16.35
N ASP A 51 -7.54 4.80 15.45
CA ASP A 51 -7.52 4.53 14.01
C ASP A 51 -6.20 4.96 13.34
N VAL A 52 -5.44 5.83 14.00
CA VAL A 52 -4.17 6.40 13.49
C VAL A 52 -2.96 6.02 14.35
N ALA A 53 -3.15 5.17 15.36
CA ALA A 53 -2.10 4.72 16.26
C ALA A 53 -1.17 3.68 15.61
N ASP A 54 -1.73 2.84 14.73
CA ASP A 54 -1.03 1.78 14.01
C ASP A 54 -1.10 2.07 12.51
N VAL A 55 -0.02 2.67 11.98
CA VAL A 55 0.07 3.09 10.60
C VAL A 55 1.45 2.83 10.02
N LYS A 56 1.52 2.55 8.72
CA LYS A 56 2.77 2.31 8.00
C LYS A 56 2.91 3.26 6.82
N VAL A 57 4.04 3.96 6.72
CA VAL A 57 4.38 4.73 5.51
C VAL A 57 4.66 3.73 4.38
N THR A 58 3.89 3.81 3.30
CA THR A 58 4.04 2.94 2.12
C THR A 58 4.85 3.59 1.02
N ASP A 59 4.78 4.91 0.90
CA ASP A 59 5.48 5.65 -0.15
C ASP A 59 5.84 7.07 0.30
N GLU A 60 6.96 7.58 -0.19
CA GLU A 60 7.42 8.93 0.08
C GLU A 60 8.25 9.46 -1.09
N TYR A 61 7.82 10.58 -1.68
CA TYR A 61 8.55 11.19 -2.78
C TYR A 61 8.34 12.71 -2.87
N LEU A 62 9.38 13.41 -3.34
CA LEU A 62 9.38 14.85 -3.55
C LEU A 62 9.00 15.19 -5.00
N SER A 63 7.97 16.00 -5.17
CA SER A 63 7.68 16.70 -6.42
C SER A 63 8.63 17.87 -6.61
N LYS A 64 9.67 17.69 -7.42
CA LYS A 64 10.76 18.68 -7.57
C LYS A 64 10.31 20.05 -8.06
N HIS A 65 9.28 20.12 -8.91
CA HIS A 65 8.83 21.37 -9.55
C HIS A 65 8.12 22.33 -8.59
N ASN A 66 7.56 21.83 -7.48
CA ASN A 66 6.80 22.64 -6.52
C ASN A 66 7.25 22.45 -5.06
N GLY A 67 8.22 21.56 -4.81
CA GLY A 67 8.77 21.31 -3.48
C GLY A 67 7.83 20.53 -2.53
N VAL A 68 6.73 19.96 -3.03
CA VAL A 68 5.78 19.19 -2.21
C VAL A 68 6.29 17.76 -2.03
N THR A 69 6.40 17.30 -0.79
CA THR A 69 6.66 15.90 -0.46
C THR A 69 5.35 15.17 -0.23
N HIS A 70 5.11 14.12 -0.99
CA HIS A 70 3.97 13.23 -0.83
C HIS A 70 4.37 12.09 0.12
N VAL A 71 3.57 11.87 1.16
CA VAL A 71 3.74 10.80 2.15
C VAL A 71 2.45 9.98 2.15
N TRP A 72 2.55 8.74 1.67
CA TRP A 72 1.43 7.80 1.67
C TRP A 72 1.51 6.90 2.89
N VAL A 73 0.41 6.83 3.63
CA VAL A 73 0.30 6.07 4.87
C VAL A 73 -0.83 5.05 4.74
N GLN A 74 -0.57 3.80 5.13
CA GLN A 74 -1.55 2.74 5.20
C GLN A 74 -1.98 2.49 6.65
N GLN A 75 -3.28 2.44 6.88
CA GLN A 75 -3.86 2.03 8.15
C GLN A 75 -3.54 0.57 8.43
N GLN A 76 -3.16 0.29 9.67
CA GLN A 76 -3.00 -1.05 10.19
C GLN A 76 -3.87 -1.24 11.43
N TYR A 77 -4.15 -2.49 11.76
CA TYR A 77 -4.71 -2.85 13.05
C TYR A 77 -4.03 -4.12 13.55
N ASN A 78 -3.39 -4.06 14.72
CA ASN A 78 -2.53 -5.12 15.24
C ASN A 78 -1.44 -5.56 14.25
N GLY A 79 -0.85 -4.59 13.55
CA GLY A 79 0.19 -4.77 12.53
C GLY A 79 -0.29 -5.42 11.23
N ILE A 80 -1.61 -5.62 11.05
CA ILE A 80 -2.19 -6.17 9.82
C ILE A 80 -2.70 -5.01 8.97
N PRO A 81 -2.25 -4.88 7.70
CA PRO A 81 -2.64 -3.77 6.84
C PRO A 81 -4.12 -3.86 6.43
N VAL A 82 -4.78 -2.72 6.38
CA VAL A 82 -6.10 -2.57 5.77
C VAL A 82 -5.93 -2.41 4.26
N PHE A 83 -6.49 -3.33 3.49
CA PHE A 83 -6.46 -3.26 2.03
C PHE A 83 -7.16 -1.98 1.57
N ASN A 84 -6.47 -1.18 0.74
CA ASN A 84 -6.90 0.15 0.30
C ASN A 84 -7.18 1.18 1.42
N GLY A 85 -6.80 0.91 2.67
CA GLY A 85 -6.89 1.86 3.78
C GLY A 85 -5.77 2.89 3.75
N LEU A 86 -5.72 3.73 2.70
CA LEU A 86 -4.62 4.68 2.46
C LEU A 86 -4.99 6.12 2.84
N PHE A 87 -3.98 6.90 3.21
CA PHE A 87 -4.04 8.33 3.51
C PHE A 87 -2.86 9.03 2.83
N GLY A 88 -3.16 9.93 1.88
CA GLY A 88 -2.15 10.74 1.21
C GLY A 88 -1.94 12.08 1.92
N LEU A 89 -0.80 12.25 2.59
CA LEU A 89 -0.42 13.48 3.27
C LEU A 89 0.60 14.22 2.40
N HIS A 90 0.40 15.50 2.16
CA HIS A 90 1.24 16.30 1.27
C HIS A 90 1.87 17.43 2.06
N VAL A 91 3.18 17.36 2.27
CA VAL A 91 3.94 18.38 3.00
C VAL A 91 4.47 19.38 2.00
N THR A 92 4.02 20.62 2.09
CA THR A 92 4.45 21.71 1.23
C THR A 92 5.87 22.15 1.56
N ALA A 93 6.51 22.92 0.67
CA ALA A 93 7.89 23.37 0.85
C ALA A 93 8.10 24.24 2.13
N ASP A 94 7.04 24.91 2.60
CA ASP A 94 7.00 25.67 3.85
C ASP A 94 6.64 24.82 5.08
N GLY A 95 6.48 23.51 4.92
CA GLY A 95 6.25 22.55 6.01
C GLY A 95 4.79 22.39 6.45
N GLN A 96 3.83 22.97 5.74
CA GLN A 96 2.40 22.74 6.03
C GLN A 96 1.93 21.40 5.48
N VAL A 97 0.95 20.78 6.13
CA VAL A 97 0.31 19.55 5.64
C VAL A 97 -1.00 19.87 4.94
N LYS A 98 -1.12 19.39 3.71
CA LYS A 98 -2.34 19.34 2.90
C LYS A 98 -2.76 17.89 2.67
N HIS A 99 -4.02 17.70 2.35
CA HIS A 99 -4.65 16.40 2.10
C HIS A 99 -5.86 16.61 1.18
N LEU A 100 -6.23 15.58 0.42
CA LEU A 100 -7.41 15.59 -0.45
C LEU A 100 -8.54 14.71 0.11
N SER A 101 -8.31 13.40 0.22
CA SER A 101 -9.24 12.42 0.78
C SER A 101 -8.49 11.18 1.26
N HIS A 102 -9.09 10.40 2.18
CA HIS A 102 -8.50 9.17 2.71
C HIS A 102 -9.52 8.03 2.71
N ARG A 103 -9.02 6.81 2.87
CA ARG A 103 -9.85 5.59 2.93
C ARG A 103 -9.67 4.81 4.23
N PHE A 104 -9.09 5.44 5.26
CA PHE A 104 -9.04 4.86 6.61
C PHE A 104 -10.44 4.48 7.09
N VAL A 105 -10.54 3.32 7.70
CA VAL A 105 -11.74 2.84 8.38
C VAL A 105 -11.83 3.54 9.73
N ARG A 106 -12.92 4.28 9.93
CA ARG A 106 -13.29 4.85 11.22
C ARG A 106 -13.66 3.74 12.22
N ASP A 107 -13.16 3.89 13.44
CA ASP A 107 -13.42 3.02 14.58
C ASP A 107 -13.21 1.54 14.23
N ILE A 108 -12.05 1.24 13.63
CA ILE A 108 -11.75 -0.08 13.07
C ILE A 108 -11.82 -1.20 14.12
N ALA A 109 -11.44 -0.89 15.36
CA ALA A 109 -11.46 -1.84 16.47
C ALA A 109 -12.86 -2.42 16.73
N SER A 110 -13.93 -1.67 16.45
CA SER A 110 -15.32 -2.14 16.60
C SER A 110 -15.83 -2.97 15.41
N LYS A 111 -15.11 -2.98 14.28
CA LYS A 111 -15.58 -3.55 13.00
C LYS A 111 -14.84 -4.81 12.58
N VAL A 112 -13.64 -5.03 13.12
CA VAL A 112 -12.84 -6.22 12.82
C VAL A 112 -13.45 -7.46 13.45
N ASN A 113 -13.51 -8.54 12.69
CA ASN A 113 -14.02 -9.82 13.21
C ASN A 113 -13.01 -10.56 14.10
N THR A 114 -11.73 -10.56 13.70
CA THR A 114 -10.63 -11.25 14.40
C THR A 114 -9.29 -10.81 13.83
N ALA A 115 -8.21 -10.95 14.61
CA ALA A 115 -6.83 -10.76 14.14
C ALA A 115 -6.08 -12.10 13.94
N LEU A 116 -6.72 -13.23 14.26
CA LEU A 116 -6.12 -14.55 14.20
C LEU A 116 -6.76 -15.38 13.07
N PRO A 117 -6.00 -15.75 12.03
CA PRO A 117 -6.52 -16.60 10.96
C PRO A 117 -6.74 -18.03 11.48
N SER A 118 -7.92 -18.60 11.25
CA SER A 118 -8.19 -20.03 11.51
C SER A 118 -7.93 -20.88 10.26
N LEU A 119 -8.08 -20.29 9.08
CA LEU A 119 -7.70 -20.87 7.80
C LEU A 119 -6.22 -20.60 7.52
N THR A 120 -5.46 -21.64 7.14
CA THR A 120 -4.04 -21.48 6.78
C THR A 120 -3.87 -20.75 5.45
N ALA A 121 -2.69 -20.13 5.26
CA ALA A 121 -2.34 -19.48 3.98
C ALA A 121 -2.39 -20.47 2.81
N SER A 122 -1.88 -21.70 2.98
CA SER A 122 -1.95 -22.75 1.96
C SER A 122 -3.39 -23.06 1.58
N LYS A 123 -4.28 -23.21 2.57
CA LYS A 123 -5.68 -23.49 2.28
C LYS A 123 -6.35 -22.33 1.55
N ALA A 124 -6.00 -21.09 1.87
CA ALA A 124 -6.48 -19.92 1.14
C ALA A 124 -6.02 -19.91 -0.33
N VAL A 125 -4.78 -20.34 -0.62
CA VAL A 125 -4.27 -20.51 -2.00
C VAL A 125 -5.11 -21.54 -2.75
N GLU A 126 -5.41 -22.69 -2.13
CA GLU A 126 -6.29 -23.70 -2.74
C GLU A 126 -7.68 -23.16 -3.07
N MET A 127 -8.27 -22.37 -2.16
CA MET A 127 -9.57 -21.74 -2.38
C MET A 127 -9.52 -20.72 -3.53
N ALA A 128 -8.43 -19.95 -3.64
CA ALA A 128 -8.22 -19.04 -4.76
C ALA A 128 -8.07 -19.81 -6.09
N PHE A 129 -7.29 -20.89 -6.11
CA PHE A 129 -7.12 -21.76 -7.28
C PHE A 129 -8.45 -22.34 -7.75
N ALA A 130 -9.25 -22.89 -6.83
CA ALA A 130 -10.59 -23.38 -7.14
C ALA A 130 -11.49 -22.29 -7.73
N ASN A 131 -11.45 -21.06 -7.19
CA ASN A 131 -12.19 -19.92 -7.74
C ASN A 131 -11.72 -19.50 -9.14
N LEU A 132 -10.45 -19.74 -9.48
CA LEU A 132 -9.89 -19.51 -10.82
C LEU A 132 -10.15 -20.66 -11.80
N GLY A 133 -10.87 -21.71 -11.38
CA GLY A 133 -11.21 -22.87 -12.21
C GLY A 133 -10.26 -24.06 -12.06
N PHE A 134 -9.20 -23.94 -11.26
CA PHE A 134 -8.24 -25.00 -10.96
C PHE A 134 -8.73 -25.84 -9.77
N THR A 135 -9.90 -26.45 -9.91
CA THR A 135 -10.53 -27.24 -8.84
C THR A 135 -9.70 -28.50 -8.54
N GLY A 136 -9.47 -28.79 -7.26
CA GLY A 136 -8.70 -29.96 -6.80
C GLY A 136 -7.18 -29.75 -6.75
N PHE A 137 -6.68 -28.62 -7.24
CA PHE A 137 -5.26 -28.27 -7.14
C PHE A 137 -4.92 -27.95 -5.68
N GLN A 138 -3.85 -28.58 -5.19
CA GLN A 138 -3.31 -28.30 -3.87
C GLN A 138 -2.45 -27.03 -3.90
N ALA A 139 -2.24 -26.41 -2.75
CA ALA A 139 -1.24 -25.36 -2.63
C ALA A 139 0.14 -25.91 -3.04
N PRO A 140 0.92 -25.14 -3.81
CA PRO A 140 2.29 -25.53 -4.15
C PRO A 140 3.19 -25.42 -2.93
N SER A 141 4.45 -25.82 -3.08
CA SER A 141 5.43 -25.77 -1.99
C SER A 141 5.64 -24.33 -1.50
N VAL A 142 5.90 -24.19 -0.20
CA VAL A 142 6.30 -22.91 0.38
C VAL A 142 7.74 -22.64 -0.02
N ARG A 143 7.97 -21.60 -0.83
CA ARG A 143 9.31 -21.14 -1.18
C ARG A 143 9.96 -20.42 0.00
N GLN A 144 9.20 -19.56 0.68
CA GLN A 144 9.70 -18.78 1.81
C GLN A 144 8.59 -18.51 2.82
N LYS A 145 8.89 -18.74 4.11
CA LYS A 145 8.09 -18.24 5.23
C LYS A 145 8.79 -17.00 5.79
N ILE A 146 8.19 -15.82 5.63
CA ILE A 146 8.75 -14.57 6.14
C ILE A 146 8.41 -14.44 7.62
N ASP A 147 7.11 -14.58 7.95
CA ASP A 147 6.60 -14.61 9.31
C ASP A 147 5.28 -15.40 9.34
N GLU A 148 4.49 -15.29 10.42
CA GLU A 148 3.20 -15.99 10.54
C GLU A 148 2.10 -15.42 9.62
N LYS A 149 2.24 -14.17 9.20
CA LYS A 149 1.30 -13.39 8.41
C LYS A 149 1.75 -13.23 6.95
N ASN A 150 2.99 -13.59 6.60
CA ASN A 150 3.56 -13.36 5.28
C ASN A 150 4.31 -14.60 4.78
N TRP A 151 3.91 -15.06 3.60
CA TRP A 151 4.37 -16.29 2.97
C TRP A 151 4.61 -16.06 1.49
N VAL A 152 5.51 -16.85 0.90
CA VAL A 152 5.71 -16.94 -0.54
C VAL A 152 5.62 -18.40 -0.93
N PHE A 153 4.63 -18.71 -1.76
CA PHE A 153 4.44 -20.02 -2.36
C PHE A 153 5.06 -20.04 -3.75
N GLU A 154 5.51 -21.20 -4.22
CA GLU A 154 5.86 -21.37 -5.62
C GLU A 154 4.63 -21.16 -6.52
N GLY A 155 4.82 -20.92 -7.82
CA GLY A 155 3.69 -20.74 -8.75
C GLY A 155 2.93 -22.03 -9.09
N GLY A 156 3.62 -23.18 -9.01
CA GLY A 156 3.09 -24.48 -9.42
C GLY A 156 2.62 -24.49 -10.88
N ALA A 157 1.50 -25.17 -11.15
CA ALA A 157 0.88 -25.21 -12.48
C ALA A 157 -0.10 -24.06 -12.74
N VAL A 158 -0.41 -23.25 -11.72
CA VAL A 158 -1.50 -22.25 -11.77
C VAL A 158 -0.96 -20.84 -12.00
N SER A 159 0.22 -20.51 -11.47
CA SER A 159 0.85 -19.19 -11.59
C SER A 159 2.21 -19.29 -12.28
N ARG A 160 2.52 -18.30 -13.14
CA ARG A 160 3.83 -18.15 -13.81
C ARG A 160 4.91 -17.61 -12.89
N ALA A 161 4.50 -16.91 -11.84
CA ALA A 161 5.37 -16.36 -10.82
C ALA A 161 5.06 -16.98 -9.45
N ASP A 162 5.97 -16.81 -8.51
CA ASP A 162 5.72 -17.12 -7.11
C ASP A 162 4.52 -16.32 -6.59
N ILE A 163 3.77 -16.92 -5.67
CA ILE A 163 2.52 -16.37 -5.14
C ILE A 163 2.82 -15.79 -3.74
N PRO A 164 2.99 -14.46 -3.60
CA PRO A 164 3.05 -13.84 -2.30
C PRO A 164 1.67 -13.89 -1.64
N VAL A 165 1.62 -14.30 -0.38
CA VAL A 165 0.40 -14.39 0.42
C VAL A 165 0.60 -13.68 1.74
N SER A 166 -0.21 -12.68 2.03
CA SER A 166 -0.12 -11.88 3.25
C SER A 166 -1.47 -11.69 3.94
N ALA A 167 -1.48 -11.66 5.26
CA ALA A 167 -2.67 -11.30 6.03
C ALA A 167 -3.00 -9.82 5.80
N SER A 168 -4.26 -9.53 5.55
CA SER A 168 -4.78 -8.18 5.33
C SER A 168 -6.23 -8.08 5.80
N TYR A 169 -6.69 -6.88 6.13
CA TYR A 169 -8.10 -6.63 6.38
C TYR A 169 -8.81 -6.16 5.10
N ALA A 170 -9.92 -6.81 4.77
CA ALA A 170 -10.80 -6.44 3.67
C ALA A 170 -12.07 -5.79 4.22
N VAL A 171 -12.33 -4.54 3.80
CA VAL A 171 -13.56 -3.81 4.13
C VAL A 171 -14.70 -4.31 3.26
N GLN A 172 -15.81 -4.70 3.88
CA GLN A 172 -17.01 -5.21 3.21
C GLN A 172 -18.01 -4.09 2.93
N GLN A 173 -18.99 -4.36 2.05
CA GLN A 173 -20.02 -3.38 1.69
C GLN A 173 -20.90 -2.96 2.86
N ASP A 174 -21.13 -3.85 3.83
CA ASP A 174 -21.88 -3.58 5.06
C ASP A 174 -21.07 -2.78 6.11
N GLY A 175 -19.82 -2.43 5.79
CA GLY A 175 -18.91 -1.72 6.68
C GLY A 175 -18.16 -2.61 7.68
N SER A 176 -18.41 -3.92 7.69
CA SER A 176 -17.61 -4.87 8.47
C SER A 176 -16.20 -5.00 7.90
N VAL A 177 -15.24 -5.36 8.75
CA VAL A 177 -13.84 -5.53 8.36
C VAL A 177 -13.42 -6.96 8.65
N ARG A 178 -13.04 -7.69 7.60
CA ARG A 178 -12.77 -9.13 7.69
C ARG A 178 -11.30 -9.43 7.45
N LEU A 179 -10.70 -10.22 8.34
CA LEU A 179 -9.36 -10.74 8.13
C LEU A 179 -9.34 -11.67 6.92
N ALA A 180 -8.38 -11.46 6.02
CA ALA A 180 -8.24 -12.16 4.76
C ALA A 180 -6.77 -12.47 4.44
N TRP A 181 -6.55 -13.53 3.69
CA TRP A 181 -5.31 -13.76 2.96
C TRP A 181 -5.38 -13.05 1.61
N SER A 182 -4.52 -12.04 1.43
CA SER A 182 -4.33 -11.35 0.16
C SER A 182 -3.23 -12.05 -0.63
N MET A 183 -3.46 -12.26 -1.92
CA MET A 183 -2.49 -12.90 -2.80
C MET A 183 -2.57 -12.36 -4.22
N VAL A 184 -1.45 -12.45 -4.93
CA VAL A 184 -1.38 -12.13 -6.37
C VAL A 184 -1.03 -13.41 -7.13
N ILE A 185 -1.83 -13.73 -8.14
CA ILE A 185 -1.69 -14.93 -8.96
C ILE A 185 -1.56 -14.49 -10.43
N GLU A 186 -0.40 -14.75 -11.03
CA GLU A 186 -0.16 -14.51 -12.45
C GLU A 186 -0.55 -15.75 -13.26
N GLN A 187 -1.82 -15.85 -13.62
CA GLN A 187 -2.42 -17.08 -14.14
C GLN A 187 -1.63 -17.66 -15.33
N ALA A 188 -1.28 -18.95 -15.27
CA ALA A 188 -0.46 -19.59 -16.30
C ALA A 188 -1.19 -19.83 -17.63
N THR A 189 -2.52 -19.87 -17.61
CA THR A 189 -3.36 -20.17 -18.78
C THR A 189 -3.91 -18.94 -19.49
N SER A 190 -3.65 -17.73 -18.99
CA SER A 190 -4.12 -16.47 -19.59
C SER A 190 -3.11 -15.35 -19.35
N SER A 191 -3.39 -14.12 -19.81
CA SER A 191 -2.59 -12.95 -19.43
C SER A 191 -3.06 -12.30 -18.13
N ASP A 192 -4.02 -12.90 -17.42
CA ASP A 192 -4.61 -12.31 -16.22
C ASP A 192 -3.64 -12.33 -15.03
N VAL A 193 -3.64 -11.23 -14.29
CA VAL A 193 -2.98 -11.10 -12.99
C VAL A 193 -4.04 -10.79 -11.95
N TRP A 194 -4.34 -11.77 -11.10
CA TRP A 194 -5.43 -11.66 -10.13
C TRP A 194 -4.89 -11.27 -8.76
N ASN A 195 -5.34 -10.13 -8.24
CA ASN A 195 -5.21 -9.80 -6.82
C ASN A 195 -6.48 -10.23 -6.10
N MET A 196 -6.36 -11.19 -5.18
CA MET A 196 -7.50 -11.85 -4.52
C MET A 196 -7.40 -11.73 -3.02
N ARG A 197 -8.54 -11.52 -2.35
CA ARG A 197 -8.67 -11.57 -0.88
C ARG A 197 -9.60 -12.71 -0.50
N VAL A 198 -9.03 -13.71 0.17
CA VAL A 198 -9.74 -14.90 0.65
C VAL A 198 -9.97 -14.76 2.16
N ASP A 199 -11.21 -14.83 2.63
CA ASP A 199 -11.56 -14.74 4.03
C ASP A 199 -10.78 -15.77 4.87
N ALA A 200 -10.05 -15.30 5.88
CA ALA A 200 -9.14 -16.12 6.66
C ALA A 200 -9.83 -16.99 7.71
N GLN A 201 -11.16 -17.01 7.75
CA GLN A 201 -11.96 -17.87 8.61
C GLN A 201 -12.77 -18.91 7.80
N THR A 202 -13.29 -18.50 6.65
CA THR A 202 -14.27 -19.27 5.88
C THR A 202 -13.75 -19.75 4.52
N GLY A 203 -12.71 -19.13 3.98
CA GLY A 203 -12.21 -19.42 2.64
C GLY A 203 -13.04 -18.79 1.51
N LEU A 204 -14.06 -17.98 1.83
CA LEU A 204 -14.84 -17.25 0.83
C LEU A 204 -13.99 -16.18 0.14
N ILE A 205 -14.20 -15.97 -1.16
CA ILE A 205 -13.54 -14.88 -1.88
C ILE A 205 -14.27 -13.58 -1.55
N LEU A 206 -13.62 -12.72 -0.78
CA LEU A 206 -14.15 -11.41 -0.39
C LEU A 206 -13.99 -10.39 -1.51
N ASP A 207 -12.88 -10.47 -2.26
CA ASP A 207 -12.60 -9.57 -3.38
C ASP A 207 -11.66 -10.23 -4.40
N LYS A 208 -11.80 -9.85 -5.68
CA LYS A 208 -11.00 -10.30 -6.82
C LYS A 208 -10.87 -9.17 -7.83
N ILE A 209 -9.64 -8.70 -8.06
CA ILE A 209 -9.30 -7.63 -9.01
C ILE A 209 -8.39 -8.20 -10.10
N ASN A 210 -8.74 -7.98 -11.36
CA ASN A 210 -7.82 -8.21 -12.47
C ASN A 210 -6.91 -6.99 -12.63
N GLN A 211 -5.60 -7.20 -12.57
CA GLN A 211 -4.59 -6.17 -12.77
C GLN A 211 -4.12 -6.10 -14.23
N THR A 212 -4.59 -6.99 -15.10
CA THR A 212 -4.27 -6.98 -16.53
C THR A 212 -5.21 -6.04 -17.29
N VAL A 213 -4.63 -5.08 -17.99
CA VAL A 213 -5.34 -4.20 -18.92
C VAL A 213 -5.34 -4.83 -20.31
N TYR A 214 -6.53 -5.03 -20.87
CA TYR A 214 -6.70 -5.55 -22.23
C TYR A 214 -6.94 -4.39 -23.21
N CYS A 215 -5.96 -4.15 -24.08
CA CYS A 215 -6.15 -3.25 -25.22
C CYS A 215 -6.87 -4.00 -26.34
N LYS A 216 -8.08 -3.57 -26.70
CA LYS A 216 -8.66 -3.94 -28.00
C LYS A 216 -8.10 -2.97 -29.03
N ALA A 217 -7.33 -3.46 -29.99
CA ALA A 217 -6.93 -2.64 -31.13
C ALA A 217 -8.17 -2.34 -31.99
N GLY A 218 -8.79 -1.18 -31.76
CA GLY A 218 -9.85 -0.65 -32.58
C GLY A 218 -9.25 0.31 -33.61
N HIS A 219 -9.35 -0.07 -34.88
CA HIS A 219 -8.97 0.70 -36.08
C HIS A 219 -7.46 0.80 -36.36
N ALA A 220 -7.05 0.13 -37.44
CA ALA A 220 -5.80 0.47 -38.11
C ALA A 220 -5.98 1.85 -38.76
N HIS A 221 -5.36 2.88 -38.19
CA HIS A 221 -5.19 4.12 -38.91
C HIS A 221 -4.10 3.90 -39.95
N ALA A 222 -4.49 3.81 -41.23
CA ALA A 222 -3.53 3.91 -42.31
C ALA A 222 -2.92 5.31 -42.28
N ALA A 223 -1.60 5.40 -42.48
CA ALA A 223 -0.92 6.69 -42.58
C ALA A 223 -1.50 7.46 -43.78
N GLY A 224 -2.37 8.45 -43.50
CA GLY A 224 -3.03 9.27 -44.52
C GLY A 224 -4.53 9.47 -44.32
N ASP A 225 -5.20 8.74 -43.42
CA ASP A 225 -6.61 9.01 -43.14
C ASP A 225 -6.77 10.27 -42.29
N HIS A 226 -7.32 11.32 -42.90
CA HIS A 226 -7.73 12.53 -42.21
C HIS A 226 -8.94 12.23 -41.33
N CYS A 227 -8.78 12.40 -40.01
CA CYS A 227 -9.89 12.40 -39.07
C CYS A 227 -10.82 13.57 -39.38
N ASN A 228 -11.94 13.30 -40.06
CA ASN A 228 -13.12 14.16 -39.91
C ASN A 228 -13.78 13.77 -38.60
N ASP A 229 -13.51 14.54 -37.55
CA ASP A 229 -14.26 14.47 -36.30
C ASP A 229 -15.72 14.78 -36.59
N LEU A 230 -16.53 13.73 -36.74
CA LEU A 230 -17.96 13.84 -36.48
C LEU A 230 -18.12 13.94 -34.96
N VAL A 231 -18.08 15.17 -34.47
CA VAL A 231 -18.47 15.50 -33.11
C VAL A 231 -19.94 15.11 -32.94
N GLN A 232 -20.21 13.92 -32.40
CA GLN A 232 -21.46 13.68 -31.72
C GLN A 232 -21.34 14.29 -30.32
N GLU A 233 -21.92 15.48 -30.16
CA GLU A 233 -22.18 16.08 -28.86
C GLU A 233 -23.06 15.13 -28.04
N ASN A 234 -22.44 14.40 -27.11
CA ASN A 234 -23.18 13.80 -26.01
C ASN A 234 -23.09 14.76 -24.82
N THR A 235 -24.18 15.49 -24.61
CA THR A 235 -24.38 16.39 -23.47
C THR A 235 -24.45 15.56 -22.18
N ALA A 236 -23.41 15.61 -21.35
CA ALA A 236 -23.46 15.16 -19.97
C ALA A 236 -23.21 16.36 -19.05
N GLN A 237 -24.21 16.69 -18.23
CA GLN A 237 -24.24 17.81 -17.30
C GLN A 237 -23.01 17.85 -16.37
N GLN A 238 -22.30 18.97 -16.42
CA GLN A 238 -21.20 19.31 -15.52
C GLN A 238 -21.75 19.63 -14.11
N ALA A 239 -21.33 18.87 -13.10
CA ALA A 239 -21.35 19.35 -11.74
C ALA A 239 -20.05 20.14 -11.49
N SER A 240 -20.19 21.44 -11.24
CA SER A 240 -19.06 22.34 -10.97
C SER A 240 -18.41 22.01 -9.62
N GLY A 241 -17.23 21.40 -9.67
CA GLY A 241 -16.26 21.37 -8.58
C GLY A 241 -14.91 21.81 -9.11
N THR A 242 -14.32 22.85 -8.51
CA THR A 242 -13.04 23.42 -8.93
C THR A 242 -11.91 22.44 -8.62
N VAL A 243 -11.53 21.61 -9.59
CA VAL A 243 -10.34 20.76 -9.51
C VAL A 243 -9.14 21.62 -9.89
N VAL A 244 -8.22 21.83 -8.95
CA VAL A 244 -6.86 22.30 -9.29
C VAL A 244 -6.16 21.11 -9.96
N GLN A 245 -6.15 21.14 -11.29
CA GLN A 245 -5.54 20.10 -12.12
C GLN A 245 -4.02 20.22 -12.01
N ALA A 246 -3.39 19.26 -11.32
CA ALA A 246 -1.95 19.09 -11.37
C ALA A 246 -1.59 18.47 -12.73
N ASP A 247 -0.99 19.27 -13.59
CA ASP A 247 -0.59 18.87 -14.93
C ASP A 247 0.66 17.98 -14.84
N ALA A 248 0.46 16.66 -14.78
CA ALA A 248 1.53 15.70 -14.84
C ALA A 248 1.71 15.24 -16.29
N THR A 249 2.76 15.75 -16.94
CA THR A 249 3.15 15.33 -18.28
C THR A 249 3.90 13.98 -18.18
N TYR A 250 3.39 12.96 -18.85
CA TYR A 250 4.06 11.66 -18.97
C TYR A 250 4.53 11.45 -20.41
N ASN A 251 5.81 11.16 -20.59
CA ASN A 251 6.35 10.75 -21.88
C ASN A 251 6.17 9.23 -22.03
N VAL A 252 5.39 8.80 -23.02
CA VAL A 252 5.30 7.39 -23.42
C VAL A 252 6.32 7.17 -24.52
N PHE A 253 7.33 6.35 -24.26
CA PHE A 253 8.22 5.86 -25.30
C PHE A 253 7.52 4.70 -26.01
N ALA A 254 7.37 4.84 -27.33
CA ALA A 254 6.84 3.80 -28.21
C ALA A 254 7.81 2.63 -28.37
#